data_AF-A0A7S2M9C6-F1
#
_entry.id   AF-A0A7S2M9C6-F1
#
_cell.length_a   1.000
_cell.length_b   1.000
_cell.length_c   1.000
_cell.angle_alpha   90.00
_cell.angle_beta   90.00
_cell.angle_gamma   90.00
#
_symmetry.space_group_name_H-M   'P 1'
#
loop_
_entity.id
_entity.type
_entity.pdbx_description
1 polymer ?
#
loop_
_entity_poly.entity_id
_entity_poly.type
_entity_poly.pdbx_seq_one_letter_code
_entity_poly.pdbx_strand_id
1 'polypeptide(L)'
;AEDSKDNNRLIAWAKIQSLGYAVIPDATSTASHLVFEDDDNYNNNYYNTLQRREVVSSASDVIESDVNEQLWEEFEDDPTPIPNGLASLPWTSEYRAASKSAAQRRERRDKLMEREEQFAKRNRPRIWEMSFERIHDQERTQYEIDIESKLLQKVLEEQAKLQYNDNDEVYVLTPLSLVPLFVQEQFGFIEVRRELTPSALSLKLMYRNMSAKLFRREESLCLKRRRQ
;
A
#
# COMPACT_ATOMS: atom_id res chain seq x y z
N ALA A 1 5.26 -11.17 -22.46
CA ALA A 1 5.25 -12.54 -22.99
C ALA A 1 5.32 -12.45 -24.49
N GLU A 2 6.33 -13.08 -25.08
CA GLU A 2 6.60 -13.04 -26.52
C GLU A 2 6.21 -14.38 -27.15
N ASP A 3 5.71 -14.34 -28.38
CA ASP A 3 5.50 -15.55 -29.17
C ASP A 3 6.81 -16.04 -29.77
N SER A 4 7.25 -17.24 -29.38
CA SER A 4 8.41 -17.88 -29.99
C SER A 4 8.17 -18.36 -31.42
N LYS A 5 6.92 -18.45 -31.88
CA LYS A 5 6.57 -18.91 -33.23
C LYS A 5 6.53 -17.77 -34.25
N ASP A 6 5.95 -16.63 -33.88
CA ASP A 6 5.87 -15.43 -34.72
C ASP A 6 6.91 -14.37 -34.31
N ASN A 7 8.19 -14.69 -34.53
CA ASN A 7 9.29 -13.71 -34.54
C ASN A 7 9.38 -12.82 -33.28
N ASN A 8 9.14 -13.38 -32.08
CA ASN A 8 9.14 -12.68 -30.79
C ASN A 8 8.13 -11.52 -30.69
N ARG A 9 6.96 -11.66 -31.31
CA ARG A 9 5.87 -10.70 -31.17
C ARG A 9 5.36 -10.66 -29.71
N LEU A 10 5.26 -9.46 -29.14
CA LEU A 10 4.76 -9.26 -27.77
C LEU A 10 3.23 -9.44 -27.74
N ILE A 11 2.74 -10.47 -27.06
CA ILE A 11 1.31 -10.80 -26.97
C ILE A 11 0.63 -10.04 -25.83
N ALA A 12 1.24 -10.11 -24.64
CA ALA A 12 0.72 -9.50 -23.43
C ALA A 12 1.86 -9.14 -22.48
N TRP A 13 1.61 -8.17 -21.60
CA TRP A 13 2.51 -7.84 -20.51
C TRP A 13 1.74 -7.72 -19.20
N ALA A 14 2.44 -8.05 -18.11
CA ALA A 14 1.89 -8.01 -16.78
C ALA A 14 2.96 -7.47 -15.84
N LYS A 15 2.55 -6.61 -14.90
CA LYS A 15 3.40 -6.02 -13.89
C LYS A 15 2.67 -6.07 -12.57
N ILE A 16 3.38 -6.37 -11.50
CA ILE A 16 2.89 -6.15 -10.14
C ILE A 16 3.73 -5.10 -9.43
N GLN A 17 3.08 -4.24 -8.67
CA GLN A 17 3.73 -3.21 -7.87
C GLN A 17 3.04 -3.05 -6.52
N SER A 18 3.83 -2.82 -5.48
CA SER A 18 3.30 -2.44 -4.16
C SER A 18 2.79 -1.00 -4.25
N LEU A 19 1.52 -0.78 -3.88
CA LEU A 19 0.97 0.57 -3.72
C LEU A 19 1.33 1.18 -2.37
N GLY A 20 1.66 0.34 -1.39
CA GLY A 20 1.96 0.77 -0.03
C GLY A 20 1.31 -0.16 0.99
N TYR A 21 1.15 0.37 2.20
CA TYR A 21 0.54 -0.33 3.32
C TYR A 21 -0.92 0.10 3.48
N ALA A 22 -1.78 -0.85 3.81
CA ALA A 22 -3.13 -0.52 4.26
C ALA A 22 -3.02 0.08 5.67
N VAL A 23 -3.67 1.24 5.87
CA VAL A 23 -3.87 1.79 7.21
C VAL A 23 -4.71 0.79 8.01
N ILE A 24 -4.14 0.32 9.12
CA ILE A 24 -4.92 -0.31 10.17
C ILE A 24 -5.46 0.88 10.97
N PRO A 25 -6.78 1.14 10.99
CA PRO A 25 -7.30 2.14 11.90
C PRO A 25 -6.96 1.66 13.31
N ASP A 26 -6.07 2.36 14.01
CA ASP A 26 -5.84 2.05 15.41
C ASP A 26 -7.16 2.29 16.14
N ALA A 27 -7.50 1.39 17.06
CA ALA A 27 -8.63 1.57 17.96
C ALA A 27 -8.52 2.87 18.79
N THR A 28 -7.38 3.55 18.75
CA THR A 28 -7.04 4.79 19.44
C THR A 28 -6.74 5.97 18.52
N SER A 29 -6.45 5.77 17.23
CA SER A 29 -6.26 6.88 16.27
C SER A 29 -7.60 7.23 15.66
N THR A 30 -8.49 7.76 16.49
CA THR A 30 -9.63 8.50 16.00
C THR A 30 -9.12 9.64 15.12
N ALA A 31 -9.40 9.55 13.83
CA ALA A 31 -9.53 10.70 12.94
C ALA A 31 -10.71 11.60 13.40
N SER A 32 -10.69 12.01 14.66
CA SER A 32 -11.65 12.90 15.32
C SER A 32 -10.91 14.13 15.82
N HIS A 33 -10.46 14.96 14.90
CA HIS A 33 -10.24 16.37 15.22
C HIS A 33 -10.93 17.33 14.23
N LEU A 34 -11.90 16.84 13.44
CA LEU A 34 -12.80 17.66 12.62
C LEU A 34 -14.18 17.01 12.39
N VAL A 35 -14.78 16.40 13.42
CA VAL A 35 -16.22 16.13 13.40
C VAL A 35 -16.84 16.97 14.51
N PHE A 36 -17.48 18.07 14.11
CA PHE A 36 -18.38 18.83 14.95
C PHE A 36 -19.42 17.86 15.55
N GLU A 37 -19.48 17.82 16.87
CA GLU A 37 -20.58 17.20 17.61
C GLU A 37 -21.83 18.04 17.38
N ASP A 38 -22.78 17.53 16.59
CA ASP A 38 -24.19 17.90 16.70
C ASP A 38 -25.06 16.65 16.40
N ASP A 39 -25.87 16.32 17.40
CA ASP A 39 -27.11 15.54 17.42
C ASP A 39 -27.13 14.03 17.08
N ASP A 40 -27.17 13.24 18.16
CA ASP A 40 -28.25 12.31 18.53
C ASP A 40 -29.07 11.67 17.38
N ASN A 41 -28.67 10.48 16.92
CA ASN A 41 -29.65 9.48 16.48
C ASN A 41 -29.12 8.04 16.47
N TYR A 42 -29.94 7.14 17.03
CA TYR A 42 -29.83 5.69 17.00
C TYR A 42 -29.46 5.13 15.61
N ASN A 43 -28.66 4.06 15.57
CA ASN A 43 -29.07 2.71 15.14
C ASN A 43 -27.87 1.86 14.65
N ASN A 44 -27.79 0.64 15.19
CA ASN A 44 -26.94 -0.50 14.83
C ASN A 44 -26.32 -0.52 13.41
N ASN A 45 -25.10 0.01 13.25
CA ASN A 45 -24.25 -0.23 12.10
C ASN A 45 -22.76 -0.29 12.50
N TYR A 46 -22.44 -1.15 13.48
CA TYR A 46 -21.09 -1.37 14.01
C TYR A 46 -20.10 -2.03 13.02
N TYR A 47 -20.42 -2.11 11.72
CA TYR A 47 -19.59 -2.73 10.68
C TYR A 47 -19.39 -1.87 9.42
N ASN A 48 -19.86 -0.62 9.37
CA ASN A 48 -19.82 0.20 8.14
C ASN A 48 -18.77 1.32 8.12
N THR A 49 -17.87 1.39 9.10
CA THR A 49 -16.73 2.32 9.10
C THR A 49 -15.50 1.77 8.36
N LEU A 50 -15.68 0.85 7.41
CA LEU A 50 -14.68 0.53 6.38
C LEU A 50 -14.73 1.58 5.26
N GLN A 51 -14.70 2.85 5.63
CA GLN A 51 -14.55 3.97 4.71
C GLN A 51 -13.20 3.80 4.01
N ARG A 52 -13.25 3.41 2.74
CA ARG A 52 -12.20 3.59 1.72
C ARG A 52 -10.77 3.55 2.29
N ARG A 53 -10.22 2.36 2.50
CA ARG A 53 -8.87 2.17 3.07
C ARG A 53 -7.86 3.08 2.37
N GLU A 54 -7.28 3.99 3.13
CA GLU A 54 -6.20 4.83 2.67
C GLU A 54 -4.94 3.98 2.49
N VAL A 55 -4.18 4.32 1.45
CA VAL A 55 -2.91 3.68 1.14
C VAL A 55 -1.83 4.67 1.53
N VAL A 56 -1.00 4.31 2.49
CA VAL A 56 0.17 5.12 2.85
C VAL A 56 1.35 4.64 2.03
N SER A 57 2.03 5.58 1.37
CA SER A 57 3.19 5.31 0.51
C SER A 57 4.33 4.62 1.24
N SER A 58 4.47 4.88 2.53
CA SER A 58 5.51 4.35 3.39
C SER A 58 4.90 3.96 4.74
N ALA A 59 5.37 2.84 5.31
CA ALA A 59 5.09 2.57 6.72
C ALA A 59 5.72 3.64 7.63
N SER A 60 6.74 4.34 7.14
CA SER A 60 7.53 5.32 7.89
C SER A 60 6.70 6.50 8.38
N ASP A 61 5.69 6.97 7.65
CA ASP A 61 5.01 8.21 8.03
C ASP A 61 4.11 8.02 9.26
N VAL A 62 3.55 6.82 9.43
CA VAL A 62 2.81 6.43 10.64
C VAL A 62 3.77 5.98 11.75
N ILE A 63 4.86 5.29 11.40
CA ILE A 63 5.89 4.92 12.38
C ILE A 63 6.58 6.16 12.95
N GLU A 64 6.78 7.20 12.15
CA GLU A 64 7.50 8.40 12.53
C GLU A 64 6.75 9.17 13.61
N SER A 65 5.41 9.22 13.58
CA SER A 65 4.65 9.83 14.69
C SER A 65 4.85 9.07 15.99
N ASP A 66 4.74 7.73 15.96
CA ASP A 66 4.85 6.90 17.16
C ASP A 66 6.26 6.93 17.74
N VAL A 67 7.28 6.86 16.87
CA VAL A 67 8.69 6.98 17.27
C VAL A 67 9.00 8.38 17.77
N ASN A 68 8.42 9.42 17.17
CA ASN A 68 8.63 10.79 17.65
C ASN A 68 7.98 11.01 19.02
N GLU A 69 6.78 10.47 19.27
CA GLU A 69 6.14 10.54 20.59
C GLU A 69 7.02 9.89 21.66
N GLN A 70 7.51 8.67 21.41
CA GLN A 70 8.41 7.97 22.33
C GLN A 70 9.73 8.74 22.55
N LEU A 71 10.27 9.37 21.50
CA LEU A 71 11.48 10.19 21.61
C LEU A 71 11.25 11.51 22.35
N TRP A 72 10.03 12.05 22.32
CA TRP A 72 9.65 13.22 23.11
C TRP A 72 9.62 12.89 24.59
N GLU A 73 9.01 11.76 24.99
CA GLU A 73 9.06 11.27 26.38
C GLU A 73 10.52 11.07 26.84
N GLU A 74 11.35 10.43 26.02
CA GLU A 74 12.78 10.26 26.33
C GLU A 74 13.56 11.58 26.46
N PHE A 75 13.14 12.62 25.74
CA PHE A 75 13.74 13.94 25.83
C PHE A 75 13.36 14.66 27.12
N GLU A 76 12.11 14.52 27.58
CA GLU A 76 11.65 15.06 28.85
C GLU A 76 12.35 14.40 30.05
N ASP A 77 12.67 13.11 29.93
CA ASP A 77 13.38 12.34 30.95
C ASP A 77 14.91 12.53 30.93
N ASP A 78 15.49 13.20 29.92
CA ASP A 78 16.94 13.42 29.83
C ASP A 78 17.40 14.45 30.88
N PRO A 79 18.22 14.06 31.88
CA PRO A 79 18.70 14.98 32.90
C PRO A 79 19.72 16.00 32.37
N THR A 80 20.15 15.89 31.11
CA THR A 80 21.15 16.78 30.51
C THR A 80 20.51 18.13 30.15
N PRO A 81 20.80 19.22 30.88
CA PRO A 81 20.17 20.51 30.60
C PRO A 81 20.65 21.07 29.26
N ILE A 82 19.75 21.79 28.57
CA ILE A 82 20.11 22.53 27.35
C ILE A 82 21.05 23.68 27.75
N PRO A 83 22.29 23.71 27.27
CA PRO A 83 23.23 24.76 27.64
C PRO A 83 22.79 26.11 27.06
N ASN A 84 22.95 27.19 27.84
CA ASN A 84 22.57 28.54 27.45
C ASN A 84 23.75 29.54 27.61
N GLY A 85 23.68 30.68 26.92
CA GLY A 85 24.66 31.75 27.03
C GLY A 85 26.10 31.31 26.70
N LEU A 86 27.02 31.46 27.65
CA LEU A 86 28.42 31.04 27.45
C LEU A 86 28.60 29.52 27.54
N ALA A 87 27.69 28.80 28.20
CA ALA A 87 27.75 27.35 28.34
C ALA A 87 27.40 26.63 27.02
N SER A 88 26.77 27.31 26.04
CA SER A 88 26.45 26.74 24.73
C SER A 88 27.61 26.83 23.72
N LEU A 89 28.79 27.27 24.15
CA LEU A 89 29.96 27.38 23.27
C LEU A 89 30.63 26.02 23.07
N PRO A 90 31.12 25.69 21.87
CA PRO A 90 31.51 24.32 21.51
C PRO A 90 32.69 23.72 22.31
N TRP A 91 33.45 24.57 22.99
CA TRP A 91 34.58 24.15 23.83
C TRP A 91 34.21 23.93 25.30
N THR A 92 33.00 24.26 25.73
CA THR A 92 32.56 24.06 27.12
C THR A 92 32.19 22.61 27.38
N SER A 93 32.24 22.22 28.65
CA SER A 93 31.91 20.85 29.07
C SER A 93 30.42 20.56 28.90
N GLU A 94 29.59 21.57 29.12
CA GLU A 94 28.13 21.57 29.06
C GLU A 94 27.67 21.37 27.62
N TYR A 95 28.24 22.11 26.67
CA TYR A 95 27.98 21.91 25.25
C TYR A 95 28.39 20.49 24.81
N ARG A 96 29.58 20.03 25.20
CA ARG A 96 30.06 18.69 24.81
C ARG A 96 29.18 17.58 25.38
N ALA A 97 28.71 17.72 26.61
CA ALA A 97 27.77 16.79 27.24
C ALA A 97 26.42 16.78 26.49
N ALA A 98 25.84 17.95 26.23
CA ALA A 98 24.59 18.09 25.49
C ALA A 98 24.70 17.57 24.04
N SER A 99 25.82 17.86 23.36
CA SER A 99 26.12 17.38 22.01
C SER A 99 26.23 15.85 21.96
N LYS A 100 26.88 15.24 22.96
CA LYS A 100 26.97 13.78 23.08
C LYS A 100 25.61 13.14 23.36
N SER A 101 24.80 13.71 24.25
CA SER A 101 23.42 13.26 24.48
C SER A 101 22.58 13.34 23.18
N ALA A 102 22.65 14.46 22.47
CA ALA A 102 21.92 14.64 21.21
C ALA A 102 22.35 13.62 20.14
N ALA A 103 23.65 13.32 20.03
CA ALA A 103 24.15 12.28 19.13
C ALA A 103 23.62 10.88 19.51
N GLN A 104 23.58 10.56 20.80
CA GLN A 104 23.02 9.29 21.28
C GLN A 104 21.51 9.18 21.01
N ARG A 105 20.76 10.27 21.19
CA ARG A 105 19.32 10.33 20.85
C ARG A 105 19.08 10.10 19.37
N ARG A 106 19.91 10.72 18.50
CA ARG A 106 19.86 10.49 17.05
C ARG A 106 20.13 9.03 16.70
N GLU A 107 21.18 8.44 17.25
CA GLU A 107 21.50 7.03 16.99
C GLU A 107 20.39 6.07 17.46
N ARG A 108 19.75 6.37 18.61
CA ARG A 108 18.60 5.60 19.09
C ARG A 108 17.38 5.73 18.20
N ARG A 109 17.04 6.96 17.78
CA ARG A 109 15.97 7.21 16.80
C ARG A 109 16.17 6.36 15.56
N ASP A 110 17.37 6.37 15.01
CA ASP A 110 17.67 5.61 13.78
C ASP A 110 17.47 4.10 14.01
N LYS A 111 17.87 3.56 15.17
CA LYS A 111 17.64 2.14 15.54
C LYS A 111 16.16 1.81 15.79
N LEU A 112 15.40 2.70 16.42
CA LEU A 112 13.97 2.51 16.66
C LEU A 112 13.19 2.55 15.34
N MET A 113 13.47 3.53 14.48
CA MET A 113 12.91 3.60 13.13
C MET A 113 13.18 2.33 12.34
N GLU A 114 14.44 1.83 12.34
CA GLU A 114 14.77 0.60 11.63
C GLU A 114 14.01 -0.61 12.18
N ARG A 115 13.90 -0.73 13.50
CA ARG A 115 13.15 -1.82 14.14
C ARG A 115 11.67 -1.77 13.78
N GLU A 116 11.04 -0.60 13.90
CA GLU A 116 9.63 -0.43 13.60
C GLU A 116 9.34 -0.61 12.11
N GLU A 117 10.23 -0.17 11.23
CA GLU A 117 10.12 -0.46 9.80
C GLU A 117 10.17 -1.96 9.51
N GLN A 118 11.07 -2.70 10.15
CA GLN A 118 11.17 -4.15 10.00
C GLN A 118 9.92 -4.86 10.56
N PHE A 119 9.40 -4.39 11.69
CA PHE A 119 8.17 -4.90 12.29
C PHE A 119 6.96 -4.64 11.36
N ALA A 120 6.81 -3.41 10.87
CA ALA A 120 5.74 -3.05 9.95
C ALA A 120 5.84 -3.79 8.61
N LYS A 121 7.05 -3.99 8.08
CA LYS A 121 7.28 -4.79 6.86
C LYS A 121 6.72 -6.20 6.98
N ARG A 122 6.70 -6.79 8.18
CA ARG A 122 6.19 -8.15 8.46
C ARG A 122 4.71 -8.16 8.85
N ASN A 123 4.27 -7.18 9.64
CA ASN A 123 2.97 -7.24 10.31
C ASN A 123 1.88 -6.38 9.67
N ARG A 124 2.24 -5.33 8.91
CA ARG A 124 1.25 -4.48 8.24
C ARG A 124 0.87 -5.07 6.89
N PRO A 125 -0.44 -5.18 6.57
CA PRO A 125 -0.88 -5.68 5.28
C PRO A 125 -0.50 -4.71 4.15
N ARG A 126 0.11 -5.24 3.09
CA ARG A 126 0.43 -4.47 1.89
C ARG A 126 -0.67 -4.59 0.86
N ILE A 127 -0.85 -3.53 0.10
CA ILE A 127 -1.76 -3.49 -1.05
C ILE A 127 -0.90 -3.58 -2.31
N TRP A 128 -1.13 -4.62 -3.09
CA TRP A 128 -0.46 -4.86 -4.36
C TRP A 128 -1.42 -4.53 -5.50
N GLU A 129 -0.94 -3.77 -6.48
CA GLU A 129 -1.62 -3.54 -7.75
C GLU A 129 -0.96 -4.36 -8.85
N MET A 130 -1.76 -5.19 -9.50
CA MET A 130 -1.41 -5.86 -10.74
C MET A 130 -1.97 -5.08 -11.92
N SER A 131 -1.09 -4.80 -12.88
CA SER A 131 -1.43 -4.30 -14.20
C SER A 131 -1.25 -5.44 -15.19
N PHE A 132 -2.28 -5.69 -15.99
CA PHE A 132 -2.24 -6.66 -17.07
C PHE A 132 -2.82 -6.01 -18.31
N GLU A 133 -2.10 -6.08 -19.42
CA GLU A 133 -2.54 -5.51 -20.68
C GLU A 133 -2.20 -6.45 -21.84
N ARG A 134 -3.16 -6.55 -22.74
CA ARG A 134 -3.06 -7.28 -24.00
C ARG A 134 -2.70 -6.30 -25.11
N ILE A 135 -1.83 -6.73 -26.02
CA ILE A 135 -1.36 -5.88 -27.12
C ILE A 135 -2.10 -6.19 -28.43
N HIS A 136 -2.66 -7.40 -28.58
CA HIS A 136 -3.39 -7.80 -29.80
C HIS A 136 -4.82 -8.23 -29.55
N ASP A 137 -5.77 -7.53 -30.19
CA ASP A 137 -7.21 -7.69 -29.99
C ASP A 137 -7.94 -8.55 -31.03
N GLN A 138 -7.25 -9.09 -32.04
CA GLN A 138 -7.89 -9.89 -33.08
C GLN A 138 -7.91 -11.37 -32.72
N GLU A 139 -9.11 -11.97 -32.80
CA GLU A 139 -9.47 -13.38 -32.58
C GLU A 139 -8.51 -14.18 -31.71
N ARG A 140 -8.86 -14.32 -30.42
CA ARG A 140 -8.13 -15.15 -29.46
C ARG A 140 -7.92 -16.55 -30.01
N THR A 141 -6.68 -16.90 -30.28
CA THR A 141 -6.31 -18.31 -30.42
C THR A 141 -6.23 -18.94 -29.04
N GLN A 142 -6.54 -20.24 -28.93
CA GLN A 142 -6.38 -20.99 -27.67
C GLN A 142 -4.95 -20.86 -27.12
N TYR A 143 -3.96 -20.78 -28.01
CA TYR A 143 -2.56 -20.60 -27.68
C TYR A 143 -2.26 -19.28 -26.96
N GLU A 144 -2.86 -18.17 -27.38
CA GLU A 144 -2.68 -16.87 -26.71
C GLU A 144 -3.29 -16.89 -25.30
N ILE A 145 -4.45 -17.54 -25.12
CA ILE A 145 -5.09 -17.71 -23.81
C ILE A 145 -4.15 -18.48 -22.86
N ASP A 146 -3.48 -19.52 -23.35
CA ASP A 146 -2.53 -20.29 -22.56
C ASP A 146 -1.30 -19.45 -22.16
N ILE A 147 -0.83 -18.59 -23.05
CA ILE A 147 0.29 -17.66 -22.78
C ILE A 147 -0.11 -16.63 -21.72
N GLU A 148 -1.28 -16.02 -21.85
CA GLU A 148 -1.83 -15.06 -20.88
C GLU A 148 -2.00 -15.69 -19.50
N SER A 149 -2.55 -16.92 -19.45
CA SER A 149 -2.74 -17.67 -18.21
C SER A 149 -1.40 -17.99 -17.54
N LYS A 150 -0.40 -18.45 -18.31
CA LYS A 150 0.96 -18.71 -17.80
C LYS A 150 1.66 -17.45 -17.33
N LEU A 151 1.46 -16.32 -18.01
CA LEU A 151 2.02 -15.03 -17.60
C LEU A 151 1.41 -14.59 -16.27
N LEU A 152 0.08 -14.67 -16.14
CA LEU A 152 -0.62 -14.34 -14.92
C LEU A 152 -0.15 -15.24 -13.75
N GLN A 153 -0.05 -16.54 -13.98
CA GLN A 153 0.46 -17.49 -13.00
C GLN A 153 1.87 -17.09 -12.52
N LYS A 154 2.80 -16.82 -13.43
CA LYS A 154 4.17 -16.41 -13.07
C LYS A 154 4.20 -15.13 -12.24
N VAL A 155 3.40 -14.13 -12.59
CA VAL A 155 3.35 -12.87 -11.83
C VAL A 155 2.81 -13.10 -10.42
N LEU A 156 1.81 -13.97 -10.26
CA LEU A 156 1.27 -14.31 -8.95
C LEU A 156 2.24 -15.18 -8.12
N GLU A 157 3.02 -16.04 -8.76
CA GLU A 157 4.10 -16.80 -8.11
C GLU A 157 5.22 -15.87 -7.61
N GLU A 158 5.63 -14.89 -8.43
CA GLU A 158 6.60 -13.87 -8.01
C GLU A 158 6.04 -12.99 -6.88
N GLN A 159 4.76 -12.62 -6.94
CA GLN A 159 4.11 -11.91 -5.83
C GLN A 159 4.11 -12.74 -4.55
N ALA A 160 3.82 -14.04 -4.62
CA ALA A 160 3.80 -14.91 -3.46
C ALA A 160 5.18 -15.02 -2.80
N LYS A 161 6.29 -14.99 -3.57
CA LYS A 161 7.65 -14.93 -3.03
C LYS A 161 7.95 -13.62 -2.30
N LEU A 162 7.32 -12.53 -2.73
CA LEU A 162 7.45 -11.19 -2.14
C LEU A 162 6.45 -10.93 -1.01
N GLN A 163 5.55 -11.87 -0.76
CA GLN A 163 4.53 -11.75 0.27
C GLN A 163 5.17 -11.98 1.64
N TYR A 164 5.26 -10.91 2.42
CA TYR A 164 5.80 -10.97 3.78
C TYR A 164 4.72 -11.23 4.82
N ASN A 165 3.45 -11.00 4.47
CA ASN A 165 2.30 -11.07 5.35
C ASN A 165 1.15 -11.81 4.68
N ASP A 166 0.54 -12.75 5.38
CA ASP A 166 -0.66 -13.47 4.94
C ASP A 166 -1.85 -12.53 4.70
N ASN A 167 -1.78 -11.32 5.27
CA ASN A 167 -2.79 -10.30 5.11
C ASN A 167 -2.62 -9.39 3.89
N ASP A 168 -1.57 -9.57 3.09
CA ASP A 168 -1.38 -8.83 1.85
C ASP A 168 -2.55 -9.04 0.88
N GLU A 169 -2.95 -7.96 0.20
CA GLU A 169 -4.09 -7.96 -0.71
C GLU A 169 -3.64 -7.61 -2.12
N VAL A 170 -4.04 -8.43 -3.10
CA VAL A 170 -3.73 -8.20 -4.51
C VAL A 170 -4.98 -7.74 -5.25
N TYR A 171 -4.87 -6.57 -5.88
CA TYR A 171 -5.92 -5.97 -6.69
C TYR A 171 -5.48 -5.88 -8.15
N VAL A 172 -6.42 -6.00 -9.08
CA VAL A 172 -6.21 -5.76 -10.51
C VAL A 172 -7.28 -4.84 -11.05
N LEU A 173 -6.87 -3.88 -11.88
CA LEU A 173 -7.78 -3.05 -12.68
C LEU A 173 -7.76 -3.60 -14.10
N THR A 174 -8.86 -4.22 -14.52
CA THR A 174 -8.92 -4.98 -15.78
C THR A 174 -10.16 -4.62 -16.61
N PRO A 175 -10.06 -4.55 -17.95
CA PRO A 175 -11.22 -4.44 -18.84
C PRO A 175 -12.20 -5.61 -18.67
N LEU A 176 -13.48 -5.36 -18.95
CA LEU A 176 -14.54 -6.38 -18.84
C LEU A 176 -14.24 -7.67 -19.63
N SER A 177 -13.66 -7.56 -20.83
CA SER A 177 -13.29 -8.69 -21.69
C SER A 177 -12.23 -9.64 -21.09
N LEU A 178 -11.45 -9.16 -20.12
CA LEU A 178 -10.42 -9.92 -19.43
C LEU A 178 -10.90 -10.50 -18.10
N VAL A 179 -12.06 -10.07 -17.57
CA VAL A 179 -12.60 -10.57 -16.30
C VAL A 179 -12.72 -12.11 -16.27
N PRO A 180 -13.19 -12.79 -17.33
CA PRO A 180 -13.28 -14.25 -17.32
C PRO A 180 -11.95 -14.97 -17.13
N LEU A 181 -10.82 -14.36 -17.51
CA LEU A 181 -9.49 -14.91 -17.28
C LEU A 181 -9.14 -14.87 -15.77
N PHE A 182 -9.42 -13.76 -15.10
CA PHE A 182 -9.07 -13.56 -13.68
C PHE A 182 -9.99 -14.33 -12.72
N VAL A 183 -11.28 -14.46 -13.05
CA VAL A 183 -12.28 -15.11 -12.20
C VAL A 183 -12.19 -16.65 -12.26
N GLN A 184 -11.33 -17.21 -13.11
CA GLN A 184 -11.06 -18.65 -13.12
C GLN A 184 -10.64 -19.14 -11.73
N GLU A 185 -11.11 -20.33 -11.34
CA GLU A 185 -10.86 -20.91 -10.02
C GLU A 185 -9.38 -20.95 -9.65
N GLN A 186 -8.50 -21.16 -10.65
CA GLN A 186 -7.06 -21.22 -10.47
C GLN A 186 -6.42 -19.90 -9.99
N PHE A 187 -7.02 -18.74 -10.32
CA PHE A 187 -6.50 -17.43 -9.93
C PHE A 187 -7.28 -16.79 -8.78
N GLY A 188 -8.55 -17.17 -8.62
CA GLY A 188 -9.35 -16.84 -7.44
C GLY A 188 -9.70 -15.35 -7.29
N PHE A 189 -9.74 -14.57 -8.37
CA PHE A 189 -10.16 -13.17 -8.27
C PHE A 189 -11.68 -13.04 -8.15
N ILE A 190 -12.12 -12.09 -7.33
CA ILE A 190 -13.52 -11.72 -7.14
C ILE A 190 -13.71 -10.23 -7.43
N GLU A 191 -14.88 -9.89 -7.97
CA GLU A 191 -15.25 -8.49 -8.18
C GLU A 191 -15.41 -7.77 -6.85
N VAL A 192 -14.85 -6.56 -6.76
CA VAL A 192 -14.93 -5.72 -5.57
C VAL A 192 -15.84 -4.54 -5.84
N ARG A 193 -16.80 -4.32 -4.93
CA ARG A 193 -17.63 -3.10 -4.95
C ARG A 193 -16.74 -1.87 -4.81
N ARG A 194 -17.07 -0.79 -5.52
CA ARG A 194 -16.28 0.46 -5.52
C ARG A 194 -15.98 1.00 -4.12
N GLU A 195 -16.90 0.84 -3.18
CA GLU A 195 -16.77 1.28 -1.78
C GLU A 195 -15.65 0.57 -1.02
N LEU A 196 -15.36 -0.68 -1.38
CA LEU A 196 -14.31 -1.51 -0.77
C LEU A 196 -12.97 -1.41 -1.51
N THR A 197 -12.92 -0.64 -2.60
CA THR A 197 -11.68 -0.44 -3.36
C THR A 197 -10.80 0.60 -2.66
N PRO A 198 -9.50 0.33 -2.46
CA PRO A 198 -8.57 1.31 -1.89
C PRO A 198 -8.63 2.66 -2.61
N SER A 199 -8.45 3.77 -1.88
CA SER A 199 -8.62 5.13 -2.42
C SER A 199 -7.75 5.37 -3.67
N ALA A 200 -6.48 4.98 -3.61
CA ALA A 200 -5.51 5.08 -4.71
C ALA A 200 -6.00 4.35 -5.99
N LEU A 201 -6.57 3.15 -5.84
CA LEU A 201 -7.08 2.36 -6.96
C LEU A 201 -8.41 2.90 -7.49
N SER A 202 -9.26 3.39 -6.60
CA SER A 202 -10.57 3.93 -6.97
C SER A 202 -10.44 5.18 -7.87
N LEU A 203 -9.42 6.03 -7.63
CA LEU A 203 -9.15 7.20 -8.46
C LEU A 203 -8.62 6.78 -9.84
N LYS A 204 -7.70 5.80 -9.89
CA LYS A 204 -7.23 5.22 -11.16
C LYS A 204 -8.36 4.59 -11.97
N LEU A 205 -9.24 3.84 -11.30
CA LEU A 205 -10.43 3.23 -11.93
C LEU A 205 -11.37 4.30 -12.50
N MET A 206 -11.62 5.37 -11.75
CA MET A 206 -12.45 6.49 -12.20
C MET A 206 -11.85 7.15 -13.45
N TYR A 207 -10.55 7.46 -13.43
CA TYR A 207 -9.86 8.04 -14.58
C TYR A 207 -9.88 7.12 -15.80
N ARG A 208 -9.59 5.82 -15.61
CA ARG A 208 -9.67 4.81 -16.68
C ARG A 208 -11.05 4.77 -17.29
N ASN A 209 -12.11 4.68 -16.49
CA ASN A 209 -13.48 4.59 -16.99
C ASN A 209 -13.95 5.90 -17.66
N MET A 210 -13.52 7.06 -17.17
CA MET A 210 -13.76 8.34 -17.84
C MET A 210 -13.09 8.39 -19.21
N SER A 211 -11.82 7.99 -19.28
CA SER A 211 -11.08 7.92 -20.55
C SER A 211 -11.70 6.89 -21.52
N ALA A 212 -12.16 5.76 -21.01
CA ALA A 212 -12.81 4.72 -21.80
C ALA A 212 -14.08 5.24 -22.47
N LYS A 213 -14.91 6.00 -21.73
CA LYS A 213 -16.10 6.67 -22.30
C LYS A 213 -15.75 7.67 -23.40
N LEU A 214 -14.70 8.46 -23.21
CA LEU A 214 -14.25 9.45 -24.20
C LEU A 214 -13.73 8.80 -25.49
N PHE A 215 -12.95 7.72 -25.36
CA PHE A 215 -12.33 7.03 -26.50
C PHE A 215 -13.13 5.83 -27.01
N ARG A 216 -14.37 5.63 -26.53
CA ARG A 216 -15.22 4.47 -26.84
C ARG A 216 -14.51 3.13 -26.63
N ARG A 217 -13.71 3.05 -25.57
CA ARG A 217 -13.05 1.81 -25.11
C ARG A 217 -13.91 1.12 -24.07
N GLU A 218 -13.56 -0.12 -23.76
CA GLU A 218 -14.21 -0.92 -22.74
C GLU A 218 -13.98 -0.35 -21.33
N GLU A 219 -15.01 -0.39 -20.48
CA GLU A 219 -14.89 -0.02 -19.08
C GLU A 219 -14.03 -1.04 -18.31
N SER A 220 -13.32 -0.56 -17.30
CA SER A 220 -12.54 -1.40 -16.38
C SER A 220 -13.32 -1.69 -15.10
N LEU A 221 -13.07 -2.87 -14.53
CA LEU A 221 -13.48 -3.29 -13.20
C LEU A 221 -12.28 -3.49 -12.29
N CYS A 222 -12.52 -3.40 -10.98
CA CYS A 222 -11.53 -3.77 -9.97
C CYS A 222 -11.86 -5.16 -9.42
N LEU A 223 -10.87 -6.06 -9.49
CA LEU A 223 -10.96 -7.38 -8.88
C LEU A 223 -9.93 -7.50 -7.76
N LYS A 224 -10.25 -8.30 -6.74
CA LYS A 224 -9.35 -8.66 -5.63
C LYS A 224 -9.14 -10.16 -5.63
N ARG A 225 -7.90 -10.59 -5.42
CA ARG A 225 -7.59 -12.00 -5.24
C ARG A 225 -8.16 -12.49 -3.91
N ARG A 226 -9.02 -13.52 -3.95
CA ARG A 226 -9.50 -14.22 -2.77
C ARG A 226 -8.34 -15.05 -2.18
N ARG A 227 -8.25 -15.08 -0.86
CA ARG A 227 -7.33 -15.99 -0.17
C ARG A 227 -7.78 -17.43 -0.43
N GLN A 228 -6.86 -18.27 -0.92
CA GLN A 228 -7.05 -19.72 -1.00
C GLN A 228 -6.63 -20.37 0.31
#